data_AF-A0A935Z323-F1
#
_entry.id   AF-A0A935Z323-F1
#
_cell.length_a   1.000
_cell.length_b   1.000
_cell.length_c   1.000
_cell.angle_alpha   90.00
_cell.angle_beta   90.00
_cell.angle_gamma   90.00
#
_symmetry.space_group_name_H-M   'P 1'
#
loop_
_entity.id
_entity.type
_entity.pdbx_description
1 polymer ?
#
loop_
_entity_poly.entity_id
_entity_poly.type
_entity_poly.pdbx_seq_one_letter_code
_entity_poly.pdbx_strand_id
1 'polypeptide(L)'
;MRNSALIFLLLITNLCFAKEPYTGADYSGVYNCTGEDSHEGPYTGFVALTLVPEQSTGIYGAYEFKLDVPEYGIYLGQAASENDVMGINFALTNPEPKDYGTGIARFTKTKDGKWTFKKYYYETEFKGGNYGIEVCTLQ
;
A
#
# COMPACT_ATOMS: atom_id res chain seq x y z
N MET A 1 51.69 50.59 7.99
CA MET A 1 50.23 50.35 7.99
C MET A 1 50.00 48.96 7.42
N ARG A 2 49.65 47.97 8.26
CA ARG A 2 49.53 46.55 7.86
C ARG A 2 48.12 46.10 8.16
N ASN A 3 47.25 46.14 7.14
CA ASN A 3 45.86 45.71 7.23
C ASN A 3 45.81 44.19 7.10
N SER A 4 45.67 43.49 8.22
CA SER A 4 45.33 42.07 8.24
C SER A 4 43.82 41.93 8.02
N ALA A 5 43.42 41.58 6.80
CA ALA A 5 42.06 41.14 6.52
C ALA A 5 41.90 39.69 7.00
N LEU A 6 41.04 39.49 8.01
CA LEU A 6 40.68 38.18 8.53
C LEU A 6 39.57 37.61 7.64
N ILE A 7 39.88 36.61 6.82
CA ILE A 7 38.90 35.87 6.00
C ILE A 7 38.29 34.79 6.89
N PHE A 8 37.00 34.91 7.21
CA PHE A 8 36.22 33.91 7.94
C PHE A 8 35.67 32.89 6.93
N LEU A 9 36.27 31.69 6.88
CA LEU A 9 35.85 30.60 6.01
C LEU A 9 34.63 29.90 6.64
N LEU A 10 33.43 30.16 6.10
CA LEU A 10 32.19 29.50 6.51
C LEU A 10 32.19 28.06 5.95
N LEU A 11 32.49 27.05 6.78
CA LEU A 11 32.28 25.65 6.42
C LEU A 11 30.78 25.36 6.38
N ILE A 12 30.23 25.26 5.18
CA ILE A 12 28.88 24.72 4.96
C ILE A 12 28.99 23.20 5.13
N THR A 13 28.61 22.69 6.30
CA THR A 13 28.47 21.25 6.51
C THR A 13 27.19 20.80 5.80
N ASN A 14 27.33 20.00 4.74
CA ASN A 14 26.20 19.31 4.14
C ASN A 14 25.71 18.25 5.13
N LEU A 15 24.74 18.61 5.97
CA LEU A 15 23.97 17.67 6.77
C LEU A 15 23.12 16.83 5.81
N CYS A 16 23.68 15.73 5.32
CA CYS A 16 22.90 14.70 4.67
C CYS A 16 22.04 14.02 5.74
N PHE A 17 20.76 14.38 5.82
CA PHE A 17 19.82 13.68 6.68
C PHE A 17 19.55 12.31 6.07
N ALA A 18 20.04 11.26 6.73
CA ALA A 18 19.71 9.89 6.35
C ALA A 18 18.19 9.69 6.48
N LYS A 19 17.60 9.01 5.50
CA LYS A 19 16.21 8.58 5.54
C LYS A 19 15.96 7.81 6.84
N GLU A 20 14.92 8.16 7.58
CA GLU A 20 14.56 7.45 8.81
C GLU A 20 14.29 5.97 8.47
N PRO A 21 14.95 5.02 9.18
CA PRO A 21 14.70 3.60 8.96
C PRO A 21 13.21 3.26 9.08
N TYR A 22 12.75 2.30 8.28
CA TYR A 22 11.40 1.78 8.44
C TYR A 22 11.29 1.01 9.76
N THR A 23 10.24 1.30 10.54
CA THR A 23 9.95 0.70 11.86
C THR A 23 8.53 0.14 11.95
N GLY A 24 7.72 0.29 10.91
CA GLY A 24 6.39 -0.31 10.82
C GLY A 24 6.42 -1.83 10.68
N ALA A 25 5.27 -2.46 10.84
CA ALA A 25 5.13 -3.90 10.63
C ALA A 25 5.35 -4.27 9.15
N ASP A 26 5.95 -5.42 8.90
CA ASP A 26 5.99 -5.97 7.54
C ASP A 26 4.69 -6.73 7.24
N TYR A 27 3.89 -6.18 6.33
CA TYR A 27 2.65 -6.77 5.81
C TYR A 27 2.85 -7.56 4.52
N SER A 28 4.08 -7.76 4.07
CA SER A 28 4.38 -8.51 2.85
C SER A 28 3.89 -9.96 2.93
N GLY A 29 3.52 -10.50 1.78
CA GLY A 29 3.10 -11.89 1.63
C GLY A 29 1.89 -12.04 0.73
N VAL A 30 1.40 -13.28 0.63
CA VAL A 30 0.21 -13.65 -0.15
C VAL A 30 -0.93 -13.97 0.81
N TYR A 31 -2.08 -13.36 0.56
CA TYR A 31 -3.28 -13.45 1.38
C TYR A 31 -4.39 -14.13 0.60
N ASN A 32 -5.10 -15.04 1.25
CA ASN A 32 -6.35 -15.59 0.74
C ASN A 32 -7.49 -14.64 1.12
N CYS A 33 -8.26 -14.22 0.13
CA CYS A 33 -9.31 -13.23 0.29
C CYS A 33 -10.70 -13.80 -0.04
N THR A 34 -11.69 -13.38 0.75
CA THR A 34 -13.11 -13.46 0.38
C THR A 34 -13.66 -12.04 0.31
N GLY A 35 -14.34 -11.72 -0.78
CA GLY A 35 -14.91 -10.41 -1.02
C GLY A 35 -16.41 -10.48 -1.29
N GLU A 36 -17.08 -9.36 -1.06
CA GLU A 36 -18.45 -9.09 -1.48
C GLU A 36 -18.45 -7.77 -2.27
N ASP A 37 -18.71 -7.89 -3.57
CA ASP A 37 -18.81 -6.79 -4.51
C ASP A 37 -20.27 -6.35 -4.69
N SER A 38 -20.53 -5.05 -4.76
CA SER A 38 -21.91 -4.55 -4.86
C SER A 38 -22.60 -4.83 -6.20
N HIS A 39 -21.83 -5.15 -7.26
CA HIS A 39 -22.35 -5.50 -8.58
C HIS A 39 -22.14 -6.97 -8.97
N GLU A 40 -21.02 -7.57 -8.57
CA GLU A 40 -20.66 -8.95 -8.93
C GLU A 40 -20.99 -9.97 -7.82
N GLY A 41 -21.28 -9.51 -6.59
CA GLY A 41 -21.58 -10.37 -5.44
C GLY A 41 -20.33 -11.02 -4.84
N PRO A 42 -20.44 -12.23 -4.25
CA PRO A 42 -19.33 -12.85 -3.55
C PRO A 42 -18.24 -13.35 -4.50
N TYR A 43 -16.98 -13.14 -4.13
CA TYR A 43 -15.82 -13.65 -4.86
C TYR A 43 -14.70 -14.12 -3.93
N THR A 44 -13.74 -14.85 -4.49
CA THR A 44 -12.47 -15.19 -3.84
C THR A 44 -11.31 -14.61 -4.63
N GLY A 45 -10.17 -14.40 -3.98
CA GLY A 45 -8.98 -13.91 -4.65
C GLY A 45 -7.72 -14.04 -3.82
N PHE A 46 -6.61 -13.62 -4.41
CA PHE A 46 -5.30 -13.61 -3.77
C PHE A 46 -4.71 -12.21 -3.84
N VAL A 47 -4.40 -11.63 -2.68
CA VAL A 47 -3.66 -10.37 -2.61
C VAL A 47 -2.20 -10.68 -2.32
N ALA A 48 -1.29 -10.17 -3.15
CA ALA A 48 0.14 -10.12 -2.87
C ALA A 48 0.54 -8.68 -2.50
N LEU A 49 1.22 -8.54 -1.36
CA LEU A 49 1.85 -7.31 -0.92
C LEU A 49 3.35 -7.52 -0.88
N THR A 50 4.11 -6.58 -1.44
CA THR A 50 5.56 -6.57 -1.38
C THR A 50 6.03 -5.22 -0.85
N LEU A 51 6.62 -5.19 0.35
CA LEU A 51 7.23 -4.00 0.92
C LEU A 51 8.30 -3.47 -0.04
N VAL A 52 8.37 -2.15 -0.17
CA VAL A 52 9.41 -1.41 -0.89
C VAL A 52 10.25 -0.66 0.13
N PRO A 53 11.31 -1.27 0.70
CA PRO A 53 12.10 -0.66 1.78
C PRO A 53 12.72 0.69 1.38
N GLU A 54 13.10 0.82 0.12
CA GLU A 54 13.70 2.03 -0.45
C GLU A 54 12.73 3.21 -0.46
N GLN A 55 11.42 2.95 -0.37
CA GLN A 55 10.36 3.97 -0.29
C GLN A 55 9.65 4.03 1.07
N SER A 56 10.00 3.15 2.01
CA SER A 56 9.39 3.09 3.36
C SER A 56 10.23 3.81 4.42
N THR A 57 9.62 4.57 5.33
CA THR A 57 10.35 5.41 6.30
C THR A 57 9.56 5.60 7.60
N GLY A 58 10.22 5.55 8.75
CA GLY A 58 9.55 5.67 10.04
C GLY A 58 8.40 4.66 10.15
N ILE A 59 7.19 5.14 10.44
CA ILE A 59 5.97 4.32 10.52
C ILE A 59 5.25 4.11 9.18
N TYR A 60 5.75 4.72 8.10
CA TYR A 60 5.12 4.70 6.79
C TYR A 60 5.72 3.61 5.90
N GLY A 61 4.91 2.64 5.51
CA GLY A 61 5.30 1.57 4.59
C GLY A 61 4.80 1.85 3.18
N ALA A 62 5.63 1.56 2.17
CA ALA A 62 5.24 1.58 0.76
C ALA A 62 5.21 0.14 0.22
N TYR A 63 4.18 -0.22 -0.53
CA TYR A 63 4.00 -1.58 -1.03
C TYR A 63 3.61 -1.59 -2.50
N GLU A 64 4.14 -2.56 -3.23
CA GLU A 64 3.52 -3.03 -4.47
C GLU A 64 2.29 -3.87 -4.12
N PHE A 65 1.21 -3.68 -4.87
CA PHE A 65 -0.05 -4.40 -4.68
C PHE A 65 -0.41 -5.17 -5.95
N LYS A 66 -0.76 -6.45 -5.78
CA LYS A 66 -1.40 -7.27 -6.80
C LYS A 66 -2.60 -7.96 -6.19
N LEU A 67 -3.75 -7.88 -6.84
CA LEU A 67 -4.91 -8.72 -6.57
C LEU A 67 -5.16 -9.62 -7.79
N ASP A 68 -5.30 -10.92 -7.54
CA ASP A 68 -5.66 -11.92 -8.54
C ASP A 68 -7.04 -12.48 -8.16
N VAL A 69 -8.06 -12.16 -8.97
CA VAL A 69 -9.41 -12.67 -8.79
C VAL A 69 -9.64 -13.70 -9.90
N PRO A 70 -9.69 -15.02 -9.58
CA PRO A 70 -9.97 -16.04 -10.57
C PRO A 70 -11.22 -15.70 -11.37
N GLU A 71 -11.18 -15.91 -12.68
CA GLU A 71 -12.26 -15.62 -13.65
C GLU A 71 -12.51 -14.13 -13.96
N TYR A 72 -12.12 -13.20 -13.08
CA TYR A 72 -12.29 -11.75 -13.31
C TYR A 72 -11.00 -11.07 -13.81
N GLY A 73 -9.84 -11.45 -13.28
CA GLY A 73 -8.53 -11.01 -13.77
C GLY A 73 -7.58 -10.49 -12.71
N ILE A 74 -6.50 -9.87 -13.18
CA ILE A 74 -5.41 -9.36 -12.35
C ILE A 74 -5.53 -7.84 -12.24
N TYR A 75 -5.51 -7.36 -11.01
CA TYR A 75 -5.42 -5.96 -10.64
C TYR A 75 -4.03 -5.65 -10.13
N LEU A 76 -3.44 -4.56 -10.61
CA LEU A 76 -2.15 -4.06 -10.16
C LEU A 76 -2.32 -2.70 -9.50
N GLY A 77 -1.40 -2.35 -8.62
CA GLY A 77 -1.32 -1.01 -8.07
C GLY A 77 -0.28 -0.88 -6.97
N GLN A 78 -0.56 0.03 -6.05
CA GLN A 78 0.37 0.44 -5.02
C GLN A 78 -0.39 0.77 -3.74
N ALA A 79 0.29 0.62 -2.62
CA ALA A 79 -0.26 0.92 -1.32
C ALA A 79 0.72 1.67 -0.43
N ALA A 80 0.16 2.46 0.49
CA ALA A 80 0.89 3.16 1.53
C ALA A 80 0.23 2.85 2.88
N SER A 81 1.02 2.47 3.87
CA SER A 81 0.56 2.23 5.23
C SER A 81 1.02 3.32 6.19
N GLU A 82 0.22 3.52 7.23
CA GLU A 82 0.61 4.19 8.46
C GLU A 82 0.13 3.30 9.61
N ASN A 83 1.06 2.73 10.38
CA ASN A 83 0.75 1.72 11.39
C ASN A 83 -0.08 0.55 10.80
N ASP A 84 -1.28 0.28 11.34
CA ASP A 84 -2.17 -0.81 10.94
C ASP A 84 -3.18 -0.43 9.84
N VAL A 85 -3.10 0.79 9.30
CA VAL A 85 -4.00 1.26 8.24
C VAL A 85 -3.23 1.37 6.93
N MET A 86 -3.85 0.94 5.83
CA MET A 86 -3.25 1.00 4.50
C MET A 86 -4.23 1.57 3.48
N GLY A 87 -3.81 2.61 2.77
CA GLY A 87 -4.46 3.09 1.55
C GLY A 87 -3.94 2.31 0.34
N ILE A 88 -4.83 1.89 -0.55
CA ILE A 88 -4.51 1.03 -1.69
C ILE A 88 -5.14 1.63 -2.94
N ASN A 89 -4.37 1.81 -4.00
CA ASN A 89 -4.93 2.01 -5.34
C ASN A 89 -4.71 0.75 -6.15
N PHE A 90 -5.69 0.39 -6.97
CA PHE A 90 -5.67 -0.83 -7.77
C PHE A 90 -6.45 -0.60 -9.06
N ALA A 91 -6.04 -1.28 -10.12
CA ALA A 91 -6.68 -1.23 -11.42
C ALA A 91 -6.57 -2.58 -12.13
N LEU A 92 -7.66 -3.03 -12.75
CA LEU A 92 -7.68 -4.19 -13.61
C LEU A 92 -6.73 -3.96 -14.79
N THR A 93 -5.92 -4.96 -15.09
CA THR A 93 -4.98 -4.92 -16.21
C THR A 93 -5.65 -4.74 -17.56
N ASN A 94 -6.89 -5.20 -17.72
CA ASN A 94 -7.76 -4.75 -18.81
C ASN A 94 -8.45 -3.43 -18.40
N PRO A 95 -8.18 -2.31 -19.10
CA PRO A 95 -8.75 -1.02 -18.74
C PRO A 95 -10.18 -0.79 -19.26
N GLU A 96 -10.67 -1.61 -20.21
CA GLU A 96 -11.98 -1.41 -20.85
C GLU A 96 -13.17 -1.30 -19.89
N PRO A 97 -13.31 -2.15 -18.85
CA PRO A 97 -14.43 -2.04 -17.91
C PRO A 97 -14.31 -0.85 -16.95
N LYS A 98 -13.17 -0.13 -16.96
CA LYS A 98 -12.83 0.94 -16.01
C LYS A 98 -12.92 0.46 -14.57
N ASP A 99 -12.43 -0.75 -14.37
CA ASP A 99 -12.45 -1.46 -13.11
C ASP A 99 -11.19 -1.12 -12.32
N TYR A 100 -11.26 0.02 -11.62
CA TYR A 100 -10.16 0.53 -10.83
C TYR A 100 -10.69 1.41 -9.69
N GLY A 101 -9.96 1.43 -8.59
CA GLY A 101 -10.47 2.05 -7.38
C GLY A 101 -9.42 2.41 -6.36
N THR A 102 -9.94 2.86 -5.23
CA THR A 102 -9.16 3.11 -4.01
C THR A 102 -9.77 2.32 -2.86
N GLY A 103 -8.91 1.68 -2.08
CA GLY A 103 -9.27 0.96 -0.88
C GLY A 103 -8.60 1.51 0.37
N ILE A 104 -9.25 1.27 1.51
CA ILE A 104 -8.67 1.42 2.83
C ILE A 104 -8.76 0.09 3.55
N ALA A 105 -7.63 -0.41 4.01
CA ALA A 105 -7.49 -1.66 4.73
C ALA A 105 -7.04 -1.43 6.18
N ARG A 106 -7.55 -2.24 7.10
CA ARG A 106 -7.08 -2.29 8.49
C ARG A 106 -6.55 -3.68 8.82
N PHE A 107 -5.32 -3.75 9.29
CA PHE A 107 -4.61 -4.98 9.64
C PHE A 107 -4.79 -5.34 11.11
N THR A 108 -4.96 -6.62 11.38
CA THR A 108 -4.99 -7.21 12.71
C THR A 108 -4.33 -8.59 12.68
N LYS A 109 -4.09 -9.17 13.85
CA LYS A 109 -3.59 -10.54 13.97
C LYS A 109 -4.75 -11.48 14.26
N THR A 110 -4.79 -12.62 13.57
CA THR A 110 -5.65 -13.75 13.95
C THR A 110 -5.20 -14.38 15.26
N LYS A 111 -5.99 -15.31 15.83
CA LYS A 111 -5.63 -16.02 17.07
C LYS A 111 -4.34 -16.84 16.94
N ASP A 112 -4.07 -17.37 15.76
CA ASP A 112 -2.85 -18.09 15.39
C ASP A 112 -1.70 -17.16 14.95
N GLY A 113 -1.88 -15.84 15.05
CA GLY A 113 -0.81 -14.85 14.84
C GLY A 113 -0.52 -14.50 13.38
N LYS A 114 -1.38 -14.93 12.44
CA LYS A 114 -1.29 -14.52 11.03
C LYS A 114 -1.82 -13.11 10.85
N TRP A 115 -1.27 -12.38 9.88
CA TRP A 115 -1.85 -11.10 9.48
C TRP A 115 -3.19 -11.34 8.79
N THR A 116 -4.18 -10.52 9.12
CA THR A 116 -5.44 -10.42 8.39
C THR A 116 -5.79 -8.96 8.23
N PHE A 117 -6.40 -8.60 7.10
CA PHE A 117 -6.93 -7.27 6.92
C PHE A 117 -8.36 -7.30 6.39
N LYS A 118 -9.13 -6.28 6.77
CA LYS A 118 -10.41 -5.96 6.15
C LYS A 118 -10.24 -4.72 5.30
N LYS A 119 -10.54 -4.81 4.00
CA LYS A 119 -10.49 -3.71 3.02
C LYS A 119 -11.91 -3.28 2.66
N TYR A 120 -12.18 -1.98 2.68
CA TYR A 120 -13.29 -1.38 1.94
C TYR A 120 -12.72 -0.71 0.70
N TYR A 121 -13.39 -0.81 -0.45
CA TYR A 121 -12.98 -0.10 -1.67
C TYR A 121 -14.14 0.61 -2.35
N TYR A 122 -13.79 1.60 -3.17
CA TYR A 122 -14.71 2.33 -4.04
C TYR A 122 -14.08 2.52 -5.42
N GLU A 123 -14.87 2.29 -6.45
CA GLU A 123 -14.52 2.37 -7.86
C GLU A 123 -15.53 3.30 -8.53
N THR A 124 -15.09 4.48 -8.95
CA THR A 124 -16.04 5.52 -9.40
C THR A 124 -16.62 5.21 -10.78
N GLU A 125 -15.86 4.56 -11.67
CA GLU A 125 -16.26 4.37 -13.07
C GLU A 125 -16.76 2.96 -13.41
N PHE A 126 -16.45 1.96 -12.59
CA PHE A 126 -16.91 0.60 -12.84
C PHE A 126 -18.44 0.52 -12.73
N LYS A 127 -19.10 0.19 -13.84
CA LYS A 127 -20.58 0.08 -13.94
C LYS A 127 -21.36 1.32 -13.44
N GLY A 128 -20.75 2.51 -13.46
CA GLY A 128 -21.37 3.74 -12.97
C GLY A 128 -21.18 4.01 -11.47
N GLY A 129 -20.28 3.26 -10.82
CA GLY A 129 -19.92 3.38 -9.43
C GLY A 129 -20.09 2.04 -8.72
N ASN A 130 -19.04 1.56 -8.06
CA ASN A 130 -19.04 0.28 -7.36
C ASN A 130 -18.27 0.36 -6.05
N TYR A 131 -18.56 -0.55 -5.13
CA TYR A 131 -17.85 -0.69 -3.87
C TYR A 131 -17.91 -2.15 -3.42
N GLY A 132 -17.03 -2.49 -2.50
CA GLY A 132 -17.06 -3.80 -1.87
C GLY A 132 -16.23 -3.86 -0.61
N ILE A 133 -16.30 -5.02 0.02
CA ILE A 133 -15.54 -5.34 1.22
C ILE A 133 -14.82 -6.65 1.01
N GLU A 134 -13.54 -6.69 1.35
CA GLU A 134 -12.72 -7.90 1.36
C GLU A 134 -12.21 -8.19 2.77
N VAL A 135 -12.11 -9.48 3.10
CA VAL A 135 -11.35 -9.98 4.24
C VAL A 135 -10.28 -10.91 3.71
N CYS A 136 -9.03 -10.60 4.04
CA CYS A 136 -7.86 -11.29 3.55
C CYS A 136 -7.04 -11.80 4.72
N THR A 137 -6.60 -13.05 4.68
CA THR A 137 -5.73 -13.65 5.71
C THR A 137 -4.48 -14.22 5.07
N LEU A 138 -3.33 -13.91 5.66
CA LEU A 138 -2.02 -14.39 5.21
C LEU A 138 -2.02 -15.93 5.16
N GLN A 139 -1.41 -16.49 4.13
CA GLN A 139 -1.27 -17.94 3.95
C GLN A 139 -0.47 -18.59 5.09
#